data_AF-X0ZNI9-F1
#
_entry.id   AF-X0ZNI9-F1
#
_cell.length_a   1.000
_cell.length_b   1.000
_cell.length_c   1.000
_cell.angle_alpha   90.00
_cell.angle_beta   90.00
_cell.angle_gamma   90.00
#
_symmetry.space_group_name_H-M   'P 1'
#
loop_
_entity.id
_entity.type
_entity.pdbx_description
1 polymer ?
#
loop_
_entity_poly.entity_id
_entity_poly.type
_entity_poly.pdbx_seq_one_letter_code
_entity_poly.pdbx_strand_id
1 'polypeptide(L)'
;MELSVLIPWRSAEPERDVIFNWVTARYHKLMPGIEVVTADSSGEHFNRGQARNRAFEESSGDILLIADADTIFDVGQIKAGAERIIGGAPWVIPYGW
;
A
#
# COMPACT_ATOMS: atom_id res chain seq x y z
N MET A 1 -3.92 14.68 8.76
CA MET A 1 -3.47 14.02 7.52
C MET A 1 -3.47 12.54 7.77
N GLU A 2 -4.29 11.81 7.00
CA GLU A 2 -4.42 10.36 7.10
C GLU A 2 -3.61 9.67 6.01
N LEU A 3 -3.17 8.43 6.27
CA LEU A 3 -2.36 7.62 5.36
C LEU A 3 -3.19 6.44 4.86
N SER A 4 -3.22 6.25 3.53
CA SER A 4 -3.79 5.05 2.90
C SER A 4 -2.69 4.22 2.25
N VAL A 5 -2.72 2.91 2.48
CA VAL A 5 -1.81 1.95 1.84
C VAL A 5 -2.48 1.38 0.61
N LEU A 6 -1.95 1.67 -0.57
CA LEU A 6 -2.48 1.20 -1.85
C LEU A 6 -1.70 -0.03 -2.30
N ILE A 7 -2.38 -1.20 -2.31
CA ILE A 7 -1.80 -2.47 -2.73
C ILE A 7 -2.53 -2.95 -3.99
N PRO A 8 -1.94 -2.82 -5.19
CA PRO A 8 -2.56 -3.38 -6.40
C PRO A 8 -2.57 -4.90 -6.31
N TRP A 9 -3.76 -5.52 -6.40
CA TRP A 9 -3.91 -6.94 -6.11
C TRP A 9 -4.97 -7.61 -6.99
N ARG A 10 -4.62 -8.81 -7.44
CA ARG A 10 -5.52 -9.81 -8.02
C ARG A 10 -5.13 -11.16 -7.45
N SER A 11 -6.12 -11.88 -6.91
CA SER A 11 -5.94 -13.27 -6.51
C SER A 11 -5.59 -14.11 -7.74
N ALA A 12 -4.58 -14.95 -7.62
CA ALA A 12 -4.06 -15.72 -8.75
C ALA A 12 -3.75 -17.17 -8.34
N GLU A 13 -2.89 -17.34 -7.32
CA GLU A 13 -2.40 -18.63 -6.86
C GLU A 13 -2.45 -18.70 -5.33
N PRO A 14 -2.70 -19.89 -4.74
CA PRO A 14 -2.85 -20.03 -3.29
C PRO A 14 -1.67 -19.48 -2.48
N GLU A 15 -0.44 -19.63 -3.00
CA GLU A 15 0.78 -19.13 -2.34
C GLU A 15 0.78 -17.60 -2.28
N ARG A 16 0.38 -16.94 -3.37
CA ARG A 16 0.28 -15.48 -3.40
C ARG A 16 -0.81 -14.99 -2.46
N ASP A 17 -1.95 -15.68 -2.39
CA ASP A 17 -3.02 -15.33 -1.46
C ASP A 17 -2.57 -15.43 0.00
N VAL A 18 -1.79 -16.47 0.36
CA VAL A 18 -1.20 -16.61 1.71
C VAL A 18 -0.26 -15.46 2.03
N ILE A 19 0.63 -15.09 1.10
CA ILE A 19 1.56 -13.98 1.28
C ILE A 19 0.81 -12.66 1.45
N PHE A 20 -0.14 -12.37 0.56
CA PHE A 20 -0.96 -11.17 0.62
C PHE A 20 -1.71 -11.05 1.94
N ASN A 21 -2.38 -12.12 2.36
CA ASN A 21 -3.11 -12.16 3.63
C ASN A 21 -2.19 -11.91 4.83
N TRP A 22 -0.97 -12.46 4.80
CA TRP A 22 0.01 -12.20 5.86
C TRP A 22 0.47 -10.74 5.88
N VAL A 23 0.75 -10.16 4.70
CA VAL A 23 1.21 -8.77 4.58
C VAL A 23 0.12 -7.78 5.03
N THR A 24 -1.12 -7.96 4.60
CA THR A 24 -2.24 -7.08 5.00
C THR A 24 -2.56 -7.24 6.49
N ALA A 25 -2.56 -8.47 7.02
CA ALA A 25 -2.71 -8.70 8.45
C ALA A 25 -1.59 -8.03 9.27
N ARG A 26 -0.37 -7.99 8.75
CA ARG A 26 0.75 -7.27 9.38
C ARG A 26 0.52 -5.76 9.43
N TYR A 27 -0.01 -5.13 8.38
CA TYR A 27 -0.40 -3.72 8.40
C TYR A 27 -1.39 -3.43 9.54
N HIS A 28 -2.50 -4.17 9.60
CA HIS A 28 -3.50 -3.95 10.65
C HIS A 28 -2.98 -4.24 12.06
N LYS A 29 -2.08 -5.24 12.22
CA LYS A 29 -1.47 -5.56 13.51
C LYS A 29 -0.51 -4.49 13.99
N LEU A 30 0.34 -3.96 13.11
CA LEU A 30 1.40 -3.01 13.47
C LEU A 30 0.96 -1.55 13.42
N MET A 31 -0.10 -1.25 12.66
CA MET A 31 -0.67 0.08 12.50
C MET A 31 -2.20 -0.01 12.64
N PRO A 32 -2.74 -0.15 13.87
CA PRO A 32 -4.17 -0.27 14.09
C PRO A 32 -4.95 0.92 13.50
N GLY A 33 -6.02 0.63 12.77
CA GLY A 33 -6.85 1.64 12.11
C GLY A 33 -6.32 2.14 10.76
N ILE A 34 -5.17 1.62 10.27
CA ILE A 34 -4.67 1.98 8.94
C ILE A 34 -5.64 1.51 7.85
N GLU A 35 -5.89 2.39 6.87
CA GLU A 35 -6.63 2.03 5.66
C GLU A 35 -5.68 1.28 4.70
N VAL A 36 -6.05 0.06 4.35
CA VAL A 36 -5.38 -0.73 3.31
C VAL A 36 -6.38 -0.88 2.17
N VAL A 37 -6.10 -0.24 1.04
CA VAL A 37 -6.95 -0.24 -0.15
C VAL A 37 -6.33 -1.15 -1.20
N THR A 38 -7.13 -2.10 -1.67
CA THR A 38 -6.71 -3.08 -2.68
C THR A 38 -7.65 -3.03 -3.86
N ALA A 39 -7.10 -2.97 -5.06
CA ALA A 39 -7.90 -2.97 -6.28
C ALA A 39 -7.27 -3.83 -7.37
N ASP A 40 -8.13 -4.37 -8.23
CA ASP A 40 -7.77 -5.11 -9.44
C ASP A 40 -7.94 -4.23 -10.69
N SER A 41 -7.16 -4.52 -11.73
CA SER A 41 -7.39 -4.09 -13.10
C SER A 41 -8.60 -4.76 -13.74
N SER A 42 -9.24 -4.10 -14.69
CA SER A 42 -10.48 -4.58 -15.33
C SER A 42 -10.27 -5.58 -16.48
N GLY A 43 -9.03 -5.74 -16.96
CA GLY A 43 -8.71 -6.60 -18.09
C GLY A 43 -8.44 -8.06 -17.70
N GLU A 44 -8.41 -8.94 -18.70
CA GLU A 44 -8.01 -10.35 -18.56
C GLU A 44 -6.60 -10.47 -17.96
N HIS A 45 -5.65 -9.69 -18.46
CA HIS A 45 -4.30 -9.61 -17.91
C HIS A 45 -4.23 -8.57 -16.80
N PHE A 46 -3.47 -8.89 -15.75
CA PHE A 46 -3.30 -7.97 -14.63
C PHE A 46 -2.48 -6.74 -15.07
N ASN A 47 -3.05 -5.55 -14.89
CA ASN A 47 -2.38 -4.27 -15.14
C ASN A 47 -2.15 -3.55 -13.80
N ARG A 48 -0.91 -3.63 -13.31
CA ARG A 48 -0.51 -3.03 -12.03
C ARG A 48 -0.75 -1.51 -11.97
N GLY A 49 -0.58 -0.79 -13.08
CA GLY A 49 -0.78 0.66 -13.12
C GLY A 49 -2.26 1.03 -12.99
N GLN A 50 -3.13 0.34 -13.72
CA GLN A 50 -4.58 0.53 -13.60
C GLN A 50 -5.08 0.18 -12.20
N ALA A 51 -4.60 -0.92 -11.62
CA ALA A 51 -4.94 -1.33 -10.26
C ALA A 51 -4.55 -0.26 -9.22
N ARG A 52 -3.37 0.37 -9.35
CA ARG A 52 -2.96 1.48 -8.47
C ARG A 52 -3.88 2.70 -8.59
N ASN A 53 -4.24 3.08 -9.81
CA ASN A 53 -5.13 4.23 -10.04
C ASN A 53 -6.52 3.98 -9.44
N ARG A 54 -7.04 2.76 -9.56
CA ARG A 54 -8.33 2.40 -8.95
C ARG A 54 -8.26 2.38 -7.43
N ALA A 55 -7.19 1.84 -6.85
CA ALA A 55 -6.97 1.91 -5.41
C ALA A 55 -6.88 3.36 -4.91
N PHE A 56 -6.30 4.26 -5.71
CA PHE A 56 -6.29 5.70 -5.40
C PHE A 56 -7.71 6.30 -5.39
N GLU A 57 -8.53 5.99 -6.41
CA GLU A 57 -9.93 6.45 -6.49
C GLU A 57 -10.78 5.97 -5.30
N GLU A 58 -10.44 4.81 -4.72
CA GLU A 58 -11.14 4.20 -3.58
C GLU A 58 -10.56 4.60 -2.21
N SER A 59 -9.42 5.29 -2.17
CA SER A 59 -8.74 5.67 -0.93
C SER A 59 -9.23 6.99 -0.34
N SER A 60 -9.15 7.15 0.99
CA SER A 60 -9.56 8.38 1.68
C SER A 60 -8.41 9.20 2.26
N GLY A 61 -7.18 8.69 2.27
CA GLY A 61 -6.03 9.33 2.90
C GLY A 61 -5.43 10.48 2.10
N ASP A 62 -4.92 11.48 2.83
CA ASP A 62 -4.19 12.62 2.26
C ASP A 62 -2.78 12.24 1.78
N ILE A 63 -2.21 11.19 2.37
CA ILE A 63 -0.92 10.62 2.00
C ILE A 63 -1.16 9.20 1.48
N LEU A 64 -0.49 8.87 0.38
CA LEU A 64 -0.61 7.56 -0.26
C LEU A 64 0.71 6.80 -0.15
N LEU A 65 0.68 5.61 0.45
CA LEU A 65 1.77 4.65 0.39
C LEU A 65 1.45 3.63 -0.69
N ILE A 66 2.19 3.67 -1.81
CA ILE A 66 2.10 2.63 -2.84
C ILE A 66 3.02 1.47 -2.42
N ALA A 67 2.43 0.30 -2.17
CA ALA A 67 3.16 -0.89 -1.73
C ALA A 67 2.81 -2.11 -2.61
N ASP A 68 3.74 -3.05 -2.72
CA ASP A 68 3.47 -4.33 -3.37
C ASP A 68 2.89 -5.35 -2.35
N ALA A 69 2.14 -6.33 -2.85
CA ALA A 69 1.38 -7.30 -2.04
C ALA A 69 2.23 -8.31 -1.25
N ASP A 70 3.53 -8.33 -1.49
CA ASP A 70 4.51 -9.30 -1.02
C ASP A 70 5.72 -8.65 -0.33
N THR A 71 5.64 -7.35 -0.03
CA THR A 71 6.75 -6.59 0.55
C THR A 71 6.57 -6.33 2.04
N ILE A 72 7.59 -6.67 2.83
CA ILE A 72 7.65 -6.34 4.26
C ILE A 72 8.14 -4.90 4.46
N PHE A 73 7.72 -4.30 5.58
CA PHE A 73 8.00 -2.90 5.89
C PHE A 73 8.39 -2.71 7.36
N ASP A 74 9.03 -1.56 7.61
CA ASP A 74 9.25 -1.02 8.95
C ASP A 74 8.31 0.16 9.20
N VAL A 75 7.61 0.15 10.33
CA VAL A 75 6.63 1.21 10.67
C VAL A 75 7.31 2.55 10.89
N GLY A 76 8.53 2.57 11.43
CA GLY A 76 9.30 3.79 11.64
C GLY A 76 9.65 4.46 10.31
N GLN A 77 10.04 3.68 9.30
CA GLN A 77 10.31 4.19 7.95
C GLN A 77 9.07 4.76 7.26
N ILE A 78 7.92 4.10 7.37
CA ILE A 78 6.65 4.63 6.85
C ILE A 78 6.32 5.97 7.50
N LYS A 79 6.42 6.06 8.83
CA LYS A 79 6.15 7.30 9.59
C LYS A 79 7.12 8.43 9.22
N ALA A 80 8.42 8.14 9.17
CA ALA A 80 9.42 9.12 8.76
C ALA A 80 9.21 9.60 7.32
N GLY A 81 8.77 8.71 6.42
CA GLY A 81 8.38 9.06 5.06
C GLY A 81 7.18 10.01 5.03
N ALA A 82 6.12 9.69 5.79
CA ALA A 82 4.94 10.53 5.91
C ALA A 82 5.28 11.92 6.48
N GLU A 83 6.13 12.00 7.50
CA GLU A 83 6.61 13.27 8.07
C GLU A 83 7.34 14.13 7.04
N ARG A 84 8.15 13.52 6.15
CA ARG A 84 8.80 14.25 5.06
C ARG A 84 7.80 14.80 4.04
N ILE A 85 6.76 14.04 3.70
CA ILE A 85 5.67 14.51 2.82
C ILE A 85 4.94 15.70 3.46
N ILE A 86 4.60 15.59 4.75
CA ILE A 86 3.99 16.68 5.52
C ILE A 86 4.90 17.91 5.55
N GLY A 87 6.21 17.72 5.62
CA GLY A 87 7.23 18.76 5.54
C GLY A 87 7.42 19.38 4.15
N GLY A 88 6.66 18.95 3.13
CA GLY A 88 6.67 19.51 1.78
C GLY A 88 7.49 18.73 0.77
N ALA A 89 8.00 17.55 1.11
CA ALA A 89 8.60 16.68 0.10
C ALA A 89 7.52 16.23 -0.91
N PRO A 90 7.81 16.25 -2.23
CA PRO A 90 6.82 15.89 -3.24
C PRO A 90 6.54 14.37 -3.28
N TRP A 91 7.55 13.55 -2.98
CA TRP A 91 7.45 12.10 -2.86
C TRP A 91 8.65 11.58 -2.06
N VAL A 92 8.51 10.40 -1.45
CA VAL A 92 9.56 9.76 -0.66
C VAL A 92 9.58 8.26 -0.97
N ILE A 93 10.77 7.69 -1.09
CA ILE A 93 10.99 6.25 -1.05
C ILE A 93 11.44 5.93 0.38
N PRO A 94 10.60 5.32 1.23
CA PRO A 94 10.90 5.10 2.64
C PRO A 94 11.78 3.85 2.86
N TYR A 95 12.85 3.72 2.07
CA TYR A 95 13.86 2.67 2.21
C TYR A 95 15.24 3.33 2.10
N GLY A 96 16.06 3.17 3.13
CA GLY A 96 17.38 3.78 3.17
C GLY A 96 17.83 3.97 4.61
N TRP A 97 18.80 3.17 5.02
CA TRP A 97 19.53 3.30 6.26
C TRP A 97 20.35 4.59 6.25
#